data_AF-A0A510INJ2-F1
#
_entry.id   AF-A0A510INJ2-F1
#
_cell.length_a   1.000
_cell.length_b   1.000
_cell.length_c   1.000
_cell.angle_alpha   90.00
_cell.angle_beta   90.00
_cell.angle_gamma   90.00
#
_symmetry.space_group_name_H-M   'P 1'
#
loop_
_entity.id
_entity.type
_entity.pdbx_description
1 polymer ?
#
loop_
_entity_poly.entity_id
_entity_poly.type
_entity_poly.pdbx_seq_one_letter_code
_entity_poly.pdbx_strand_id
1 'polypeptide(L)'
;MAKRKPRKPMSKQAQHARRVNHWLNGLILTARSSTGLDTDGDPILKITHRRLFESVGEIARADYQHEILNWQHHWQVTVFVECESPEGDFYSESTEFEARGVRLNDLAELVRPELDTIQSKANPNHYKDHGWQAEILPNRKQEKGIAA
;
A
#
# COMPACT_ATOMS: atom_id res chain seq x y z
N MET A 1 3.03 49.12 2.75
CA MET A 1 3.05 47.75 3.31
C MET A 1 1.65 47.15 3.17
N ALA A 2 1.46 46.15 2.31
CA ALA A 2 0.16 45.51 2.13
C ALA A 2 -0.17 44.63 3.35
N LYS A 3 -1.27 44.94 4.05
CA LYS A 3 -1.77 44.12 5.16
C LYS A 3 -2.19 42.76 4.60
N ARG A 4 -1.47 41.70 4.98
CA ARG A 4 -1.85 40.31 4.67
C ARG A 4 -3.22 40.04 5.26
N LYS A 5 -4.20 39.66 4.41
CA LYS A 5 -5.54 39.28 4.88
C LYS A 5 -5.42 38.07 5.81
N PRO A 6 -6.18 38.04 6.93
CA PRO A 6 -6.20 36.89 7.82
C PRO A 6 -6.66 35.65 7.05
N ARG A 7 -5.93 34.54 7.21
CA ARG A 7 -6.29 33.27 6.59
C ARG A 7 -7.64 32.83 7.15
N LYS A 8 -8.61 32.54 6.27
CA LYS A 8 -9.87 31.93 6.69
C LYS A 8 -9.57 30.61 7.41
N PRO A 9 -10.24 30.31 8.53
CA PRO A 9 -10.08 29.02 9.20
C PRO A 9 -10.51 27.90 8.25
N MET A 10 -9.79 26.78 8.27
CA MET A 10 -10.16 25.60 7.49
C MET A 10 -11.52 25.06 7.94
N SER A 11 -12.33 24.57 7.00
CA SER A 11 -13.55 23.83 7.31
C SER A 11 -13.22 22.57 8.12
N LYS A 12 -14.17 22.08 8.92
CA LYS A 12 -14.02 20.82 9.66
C LYS A 12 -13.67 19.65 8.74
N GLN A 13 -14.24 19.60 7.55
CA GLN A 13 -13.95 18.59 6.53
C GLN A 13 -12.50 18.66 6.03
N ALA A 14 -11.97 19.87 5.79
CA ALA A 14 -10.57 20.05 5.40
C ALA A 14 -9.60 19.70 6.54
N GLN A 15 -9.99 19.97 7.79
CA GLN A 15 -9.22 19.57 8.97
C GLN A 15 -9.17 18.04 9.12
N HIS A 16 -10.30 17.36 8.94
CA HIS A 16 -10.40 15.90 8.95
C HIS A 16 -9.53 15.27 7.86
N ALA A 17 -9.70 15.68 6.60
CA ALA A 17 -8.92 15.18 5.48
C ALA A 17 -7.41 15.39 5.68
N ARG A 18 -7.00 16.50 6.29
CA ARG A 18 -5.59 16.76 6.61
C ARG A 18 -5.04 15.79 7.67
N ARG A 19 -5.84 15.43 8.69
CA ARG A 19 -5.45 14.44 9.71
C ARG A 19 -5.34 13.05 9.11
N VAL A 20 -6.33 12.65 8.32
CA VAL A 20 -6.33 11.38 7.58
C VAL A 20 -5.09 11.28 6.70
N ASN A 21 -4.84 12.26 5.84
CA ASN A 21 -3.67 12.26 4.94
C ASN A 21 -2.33 12.27 5.68
N HIS A 22 -2.25 12.88 6.86
CA HIS A 22 -1.03 12.81 7.67
C HIS A 22 -0.78 11.39 8.18
N TRP A 23 -1.84 10.69 8.57
CA TRP A 23 -1.78 9.34 9.10
C TRP A 23 -1.61 8.27 8.01
N LEU A 24 -2.18 8.47 6.82
CA LEU A 24 -1.99 7.57 5.67
C LEU A 24 -0.52 7.51 5.20
N ASN A 25 0.23 8.61 5.37
CA ASN A 25 1.65 8.63 5.01
C ASN A 25 2.46 7.71 5.93
N GLY A 26 2.98 6.62 5.35
CA GLY A 26 3.71 5.58 6.08
C GLY A 26 2.86 4.37 6.45
N LEU A 27 1.60 4.32 6.02
CA LEU A 27 0.81 3.10 6.04
C LEU A 27 1.41 2.11 5.02
N ILE A 28 1.72 0.91 5.50
CA ILE A 28 2.27 -0.19 4.71
C ILE A 28 1.29 -1.36 4.78
N LEU A 29 0.80 -1.76 3.62
CA LEU A 29 0.02 -2.95 3.39
C LEU A 29 0.97 -4.07 3.02
N THR A 30 0.78 -5.24 3.61
CA THR A 30 1.57 -6.43 3.28
C THR A 30 0.65 -7.62 3.24
N ALA A 31 0.66 -8.36 2.14
CA ALA A 31 -0.06 -9.61 2.01
C ALA A 31 0.95 -10.69 1.62
N ARG A 32 1.03 -11.77 2.39
CA ARG A 32 1.98 -12.89 2.17
C ARG A 32 1.27 -14.23 2.26
N SER A 33 1.66 -15.19 1.42
CA SER A 33 1.04 -16.51 1.46
C SER A 33 1.31 -17.24 2.77
N SER A 34 2.49 -17.03 3.36
CA SER A 34 2.86 -17.51 4.70
C SER A 34 2.00 -16.93 5.83
N THR A 35 1.35 -15.78 5.63
CA THR A 35 0.45 -15.17 6.62
C THR A 35 -0.98 -15.68 6.56
N GLY A 36 -1.25 -16.64 5.66
CA GLY A 36 -2.55 -17.23 5.42
C GLY A 36 -3.12 -16.79 4.07
N LEU A 37 -4.03 -17.61 3.55
CA LEU A 37 -4.76 -17.37 2.31
C LEU A 37 -6.26 -17.22 2.63
N ASP A 38 -6.96 -16.39 1.85
CA ASP A 38 -8.41 -16.31 1.90
C ASP A 38 -9.08 -17.46 1.12
N THR A 39 -10.40 -17.39 0.94
CA THR A 39 -11.18 -18.42 0.24
C THR A 39 -10.87 -18.53 -1.25
N ASP A 40 -10.33 -17.48 -1.84
CA ASP A 40 -9.98 -17.41 -3.27
C ASP A 40 -8.50 -17.76 -3.52
N GLY A 41 -7.76 -18.05 -2.45
CA GLY A 41 -6.35 -18.41 -2.49
C GLY A 41 -5.41 -17.20 -2.48
N ASP A 42 -5.93 -16.01 -2.22
CA ASP A 42 -5.14 -14.78 -2.18
C ASP A 42 -4.54 -14.55 -0.78
N PRO A 43 -3.32 -14.00 -0.69
CA PRO A 43 -2.68 -13.68 0.59
C PRO A 43 -3.52 -12.76 1.49
N ILE A 44 -3.67 -13.14 2.77
CA ILE A 44 -4.39 -12.32 3.76
C ILE A 44 -3.66 -11.00 4.00
N LEU A 45 -4.39 -9.90 3.87
CA LEU A 45 -3.86 -8.55 4.02
C LEU A 45 -3.57 -8.19 5.48
N LYS A 46 -2.33 -7.79 5.76
CA LYS A 46 -1.88 -7.17 7.00
C LYS A 46 -1.62 -5.69 6.78
N ILE A 47 -2.10 -4.85 7.69
CA ILE A 47 -1.88 -3.40 7.67
C ILE A 47 -0.94 -3.01 8.81
N THR A 48 0.15 -2.33 8.46
CA THR A 48 1.18 -1.84 9.39
C THR A 48 1.46 -0.35 9.15
N HIS A 49 2.16 0.32 10.08
CA HIS A 49 2.52 1.73 9.92
C HIS A 49 4.01 1.94 10.24
N ARG A 50 4.78 2.46 9.28
CA ARG A 50 6.26 2.58 9.31
C ARG A 50 6.78 3.28 10.57
N ARG A 51 6.06 4.28 11.09
CA ARG A 51 6.53 5.07 12.25
C ARG A 51 6.23 4.46 13.61
N LEU A 52 5.32 3.48 13.67
CA LEU A 52 4.85 2.94 14.94
C LEU A 52 5.54 1.63 15.30
N PHE A 53 6.31 0.99 14.39
CA PHE A 53 7.06 -0.27 14.56
C PHE A 53 6.31 -1.45 15.22
N GLU A 54 5.05 -1.27 15.56
CA GLU A 54 4.09 -2.25 16.02
C GLU A 54 3.15 -2.57 14.86
N SER A 55 2.61 -3.80 14.82
CA SER A 55 1.39 -4.05 14.06
C SER A 55 0.38 -2.97 14.41
N VAL A 56 -0.41 -2.49 13.46
CA VAL A 56 -1.56 -1.59 13.73
C VAL A 56 -2.67 -2.40 14.42
N GLY A 57 -2.30 -3.18 15.43
CA GLY A 57 -3.17 -3.79 16.39
C GLY A 57 -3.74 -2.65 17.21
N GLU A 58 -5.06 -2.54 17.16
CA GLU A 58 -5.90 -1.83 18.13
C GLU A 58 -6.07 -0.30 17.98
N ILE A 59 -5.06 0.51 17.63
CA ILE A 59 -5.18 1.97 17.89
C ILE A 59 -5.73 2.83 16.73
N ALA A 60 -5.70 2.37 15.47
CA ALA A 60 -6.13 3.21 14.33
C ALA A 60 -7.24 2.64 13.45
N ARG A 61 -7.71 1.42 13.75
CA ARG A 61 -8.71 0.71 12.93
C ARG A 61 -10.10 1.33 12.98
N ALA A 62 -10.52 2.04 14.02
CA ALA A 62 -11.90 2.57 14.02
C ALA A 62 -12.03 3.86 13.19
N ASP A 63 -11.16 4.84 13.43
CA ASP A 63 -11.43 6.22 13.01
C ASP A 63 -11.13 6.50 11.53
N TYR A 64 -10.25 5.70 10.90
CA TYR A 64 -9.80 5.93 9.53
C TYR A 64 -9.93 4.71 8.61
N GLN A 65 -10.39 3.56 9.11
CA GLN A 65 -10.56 2.36 8.27
C GLN A 65 -11.56 2.60 7.14
N HIS A 66 -12.61 3.37 7.37
CA HIS A 66 -13.54 3.72 6.31
C HIS A 66 -12.83 4.48 5.18
N GLU A 67 -11.98 5.45 5.48
CA GLU A 67 -11.21 6.22 4.51
C GLU A 67 -10.15 5.37 3.81
N ILE A 68 -9.42 4.53 4.53
CA ILE A 68 -8.41 3.62 3.94
C ILE A 68 -9.06 2.69 2.91
N LEU A 69 -10.19 2.08 3.26
CA LEU A 69 -10.89 1.12 2.42
C LEU A 69 -11.59 1.77 1.22
N ASN A 70 -12.20 2.94 1.42
CA ASN A 70 -13.12 3.52 0.43
C ASN A 70 -12.52 4.66 -0.42
N TRP A 71 -11.46 5.32 0.05
CA TRP A 71 -10.82 6.37 -0.73
C TRP A 71 -9.92 5.80 -1.81
N GLN A 72 -9.73 6.59 -2.86
CA GLN A 72 -8.74 6.34 -3.89
C GLN A 72 -7.40 6.91 -3.44
N HIS A 73 -6.34 6.12 -3.57
CA HIS A 73 -5.01 6.51 -3.15
C HIS A 73 -4.01 6.43 -4.31
N HIS A 74 -2.80 6.92 -4.06
CA HIS A 74 -1.64 6.70 -4.91
C HIS A 74 -0.73 5.71 -4.19
N TRP A 75 -0.59 4.53 -4.76
CA TRP A 75 0.18 3.42 -4.21
C TRP A 75 1.51 3.29 -4.91
N GLN A 76 2.55 2.98 -4.14
CA GLN A 76 3.73 2.27 -4.60
C GLN A 76 3.55 0.81 -4.20
N VAL A 77 3.56 -0.11 -5.17
CA VAL A 77 3.36 -1.54 -4.95
C VAL A 77 4.63 -2.27 -5.32
N THR A 78 5.05 -3.20 -4.47
CA THR A 78 6.14 -4.16 -4.71
C THR A 78 5.54 -5.55 -4.63
N VAL A 79 5.61 -6.31 -5.71
CA VAL A 79 5.20 -7.72 -5.76
C VAL A 79 6.46 -8.57 -5.70
N PHE A 80 6.46 -9.64 -4.90
CA PHE A 80 7.67 -10.41 -4.67
C PHE A 80 7.40 -11.91 -4.51
N VAL A 81 8.42 -12.69 -4.86
CA VAL A 81 8.54 -14.13 -4.60
C VAL A 81 9.84 -14.35 -3.84
N GLU A 82 9.78 -15.08 -2.74
CA GLU A 82 10.93 -15.48 -1.94
C GLU A 82 11.29 -16.94 -2.23
N CYS A 83 12.58 -17.18 -2.43
CA CYS A 83 13.13 -18.47 -2.76
C CYS A 83 14.32 -18.82 -1.87
N GLU A 84 14.57 -20.12 -1.68
CA GLU A 84 15.71 -20.66 -0.94
C GLU A 84 16.36 -21.76 -1.78
N SER A 85 17.67 -21.65 -2.01
CA SER A 85 18.44 -22.66 -2.72
C SER A 85 18.62 -23.92 -1.85
N PRO A 86 18.95 -25.08 -2.44
CA PRO A 86 19.28 -26.29 -1.66
C PRO A 86 20.48 -26.12 -0.72
N GLU A 87 21.32 -25.12 -0.97
CA GLU A 87 22.50 -24.76 -0.15
C GLU A 87 22.13 -23.85 1.03
N GLY A 88 20.87 -23.38 1.10
CA GLY A 88 20.36 -22.50 2.15
C GLY A 88 20.45 -21.00 1.83
N ASP A 89 20.83 -20.63 0.60
CA ASP A 89 20.90 -19.23 0.18
C ASP A 89 19.51 -18.69 -0.14
N PHE A 90 19.16 -17.57 0.49
CA PHE A 90 17.92 -16.85 0.23
C PHE A 90 18.07 -15.85 -0.91
N TYR A 91 17.11 -15.84 -1.81
CA TYR A 91 17.00 -14.82 -2.86
C TYR A 91 15.54 -14.45 -3.12
N SER A 92 15.32 -13.27 -3.68
CA SER A 92 13.98 -12.78 -4.00
C SER A 92 13.92 -12.22 -5.41
N GLU A 93 12.83 -12.54 -6.11
CA GLU A 93 12.45 -11.87 -7.36
C GLU A 93 11.32 -10.89 -7.06
N SER A 94 11.39 -9.68 -7.61
CA SER A 94 10.36 -8.67 -7.37
C SER A 94 10.13 -7.75 -8.57
N THR A 95 8.92 -7.19 -8.65
CA THR A 95 8.56 -6.09 -9.53
C THR A 95 7.93 -4.95 -8.73
N GLU A 96 8.06 -3.73 -9.23
CA GLU A 96 7.51 -2.54 -8.59
C GLU A 96 6.71 -1.71 -9.59
N PHE A 97 5.58 -1.16 -9.14
CA PHE A 97 4.75 -0.27 -9.95
C PHE A 97 4.00 0.76 -9.10
N GLU A 98 3.62 1.87 -9.74
CA GLU A 98 2.73 2.87 -9.14
C GLU A 98 1.28 2.65 -9.60
N ALA A 99 0.33 2.72 -8.67
CA ALA A 99 -1.10 2.70 -8.98
C ALA A 99 -1.80 3.95 -8.45
N ARG A 100 -2.34 4.79 -9.34
CA ARG A 100 -2.96 6.07 -9.00
C ARG A 100 -4.47 6.02 -9.11
N GLY A 101 -5.16 6.54 -8.11
CA GLY A 101 -6.62 6.61 -8.12
C GLY A 101 -7.30 5.27 -7.80
N VAL A 102 -6.58 4.36 -7.14
CA VAL A 102 -7.01 2.97 -6.92
C VAL A 102 -7.41 2.77 -5.45
N ARG A 103 -8.51 2.05 -5.21
CA ARG A 103 -8.92 1.68 -3.84
C ARG A 103 -8.16 0.45 -3.37
N LEU A 104 -8.15 0.23 -2.05
CA LEU A 104 -7.49 -0.94 -1.47
C LEU A 104 -7.94 -2.26 -2.11
N ASN A 105 -9.26 -2.46 -2.21
CA ASN A 105 -9.84 -3.72 -2.68
C ASN A 105 -9.51 -3.99 -4.16
N ASP A 106 -9.21 -2.94 -4.92
CA ASP A 106 -8.91 -3.04 -6.35
C ASP A 106 -7.42 -3.34 -6.61
N LEU A 107 -6.56 -3.29 -5.58
CA LEU A 107 -5.11 -3.57 -5.73
C LEU A 107 -4.84 -5.04 -6.06
N ALA A 108 -5.62 -5.97 -5.53
CA ALA A 108 -5.41 -7.40 -5.75
C ALA A 108 -5.45 -7.77 -7.25
N GLU A 109 -6.39 -7.16 -8.00
CA GLU A 109 -6.51 -7.36 -9.44
C GLU A 109 -5.29 -6.83 -10.22
N LEU A 110 -4.63 -5.78 -9.72
CA LEU A 110 -3.43 -5.21 -10.33
C LEU A 110 -2.18 -6.02 -9.99
N VAL A 111 -2.13 -6.62 -8.80
CA VAL A 111 -1.00 -7.42 -8.33
C VAL A 111 -0.94 -8.76 -9.04
N ARG A 112 -2.08 -9.41 -9.30
CA ARG A 112 -2.14 -10.79 -9.79
C ARG A 112 -1.34 -11.02 -11.10
N PRO A 113 -1.45 -10.18 -12.15
CA PRO A 113 -0.66 -10.36 -13.37
C PRO A 113 0.85 -10.21 -13.14
N GLU A 114 1.25 -9.30 -12.25
CA GLU A 114 2.65 -9.08 -11.86
C GLU A 114 3.19 -10.29 -11.09
N LEU A 115 2.38 -10.83 -10.17
CA LEU A 115 2.70 -12.03 -9.41
C LEU A 115 2.89 -13.24 -10.33
N ASP A 116 1.97 -13.48 -11.26
CA ASP A 116 2.08 -14.57 -12.24
C ASP A 116 3.38 -14.43 -13.06
N THR A 117 3.72 -13.20 -13.44
CA THR A 117 4.93 -12.90 -14.20
C THR A 117 6.20 -13.23 -13.42
N ILE A 118 6.33 -12.80 -12.17
CA ILE A 118 7.53 -13.10 -11.36
C ILE A 118 7.58 -14.55 -10.92
N GLN A 119 6.44 -15.17 -10.64
CA GLN A 119 6.35 -16.57 -10.24
C GLN A 119 6.78 -17.49 -11.39
N SER A 120 6.47 -17.13 -12.64
CA SER A 120 6.94 -17.89 -13.82
C SER A 120 8.46 -17.87 -14.01
N LYS A 121 9.16 -16.88 -13.44
CA LYS A 121 10.63 -16.76 -13.47
C LYS A 121 11.29 -17.49 -12.30
N ALA A 122 10.56 -17.71 -11.21
CA ALA A 122 11.07 -18.39 -10.04
C ALA A 122 11.28 -19.89 -10.32
N ASN A 123 12.36 -20.45 -9.78
CA ASN A 123 12.57 -21.89 -9.83
C ASN A 123 11.54 -22.58 -8.92
N PRO A 124 10.67 -23.46 -9.44
CA PRO A 124 9.63 -24.11 -8.63
C PRO A 124 10.17 -24.91 -7.45
N ASN A 125 11.40 -25.44 -7.55
CA ASN A 125 12.03 -26.22 -6.49
C ASN A 125 12.57 -25.35 -5.34
N HIS A 126 12.75 -24.06 -5.57
CA HIS A 126 13.28 -23.12 -4.57
C HIS A 126 12.17 -22.26 -3.95
N TYR A 127 10.94 -22.37 -4.45
CA TYR A 127 9.82 -21.51 -4.05
C TYR A 127 9.47 -21.68 -2.56
N LYS A 128 9.39 -20.58 -1.82
CA LYS A 128 9.06 -20.59 -0.37
C LYS A 128 7.84 -19.76 -0.03
N ASP A 129 7.79 -18.53 -0.52
CA ASP A 129 6.69 -17.61 -0.21
C ASP A 129 6.50 -16.62 -1.37
N HIS A 130 5.36 -15.97 -1.37
CA HIS A 130 5.07 -14.87 -2.27
C HIS A 130 4.13 -13.88 -1.62
N GLY A 131 4.07 -12.70 -2.19
CA GLY A 131 3.19 -11.67 -1.70
C GLY A 131 3.38 -10.35 -2.39
N TRP A 132 2.79 -9.34 -1.78
CA TRP A 132 2.97 -7.97 -2.19
C TRP A 132 2.97 -7.04 -0.99
N GLN A 133 3.61 -5.90 -1.18
CA GLN A 133 3.62 -4.80 -0.24
C GLN A 133 3.16 -3.55 -0.97
N ALA A 134 2.33 -2.73 -0.35
CA ALA A 134 1.99 -1.42 -0.89
C ALA A 134 2.10 -0.31 0.15
N GLU A 135 2.61 0.84 -0.26
CA GLU A 135 2.70 2.05 0.55
C GLU A 135 1.88 3.16 -0.11
N ILE A 136 1.12 3.92 0.68
CA ILE A 136 0.49 5.15 0.19
C ILE A 136 1.58 6.21 0.00
N LEU A 137 1.78 6.62 -1.24
CA LEU A 137 2.62 7.75 -1.56
C LEU A 137 1.92 9.05 -1.15
N PRO A 138 2.65 10.00 -0.53
CA PRO A 138 2.09 11.30 -0.26
C PRO A 138 1.67 11.91 -1.59
N ASN A 139 0.42 12.34 -1.68
CA ASN A 139 -0.08 13.17 -2.78
C ASN A 139 0.81 14.42 -2.90
N ARG A 140 1.90 14.32 -3.67
CA ARG A 140 2.84 15.41 -3.96
C ARG A 140 2.19 16.33 -4.97
N LYS A 141 1.12 17.00 -4.51
CA LYS A 141 0.22 17.83 -5.32
C LYS A 141 -0.53 16.94 -6.32
N GLN A 142 -1.86 17.05 -6.32
CA GLN A 142 -2.55 16.97 -7.61
C GLN A 142 -1.79 17.96 -8.50
N GLU A 143 -1.03 17.46 -9.47
CA GLU A 143 -0.56 18.31 -10.54
C GLU A 143 -1.81 19.03 -11.03
N LYS A 144 -1.80 20.36 -10.95
CA LYS A 144 -2.76 21.16 -11.69
C LYS A 144 -2.42 20.89 -13.15
N GLY A 145 -2.92 19.78 -13.68
CA GLY A 145 -3.04 19.52 -15.09
C GLY A 145 -3.92 20.63 -15.61
N ILE A 146 -3.25 21.63 -16.19
CA ILE A 146 -3.85 22.53 -17.16
C ILE A 146 -4.51 21.60 -18.18
N ALA A 147 -5.83 21.65 -18.26
CA ALA A 147 -6.55 21.02 -19.36
C ALA A 147 -5.96 21.61 -20.65
N ALA A 148 -5.35 20.76 -21.46
CA ALA A 148 -5.02 21.05 -22.85
C ALA A 148 -6.28 20.85 -23.69
#